data_AF-A0A4Q3A1Q5-F1
#
_entry.id   AF-A0A4Q3A1Q5-F1
#
_cell.length_a   1.000
_cell.length_b   1.000
_cell.length_c   1.000
_cell.angle_alpha   90.00
_cell.angle_beta   90.00
_cell.angle_gamma   90.00
#
_symmetry.space_group_name_H-M   'P 1'
#
loop_
_entity.id
_entity.type
_entity.pdbx_description
1 polymer ?
#
loop_
_entity_poly.entity_id
_entity_poly.type
_entity_poly.pdbx_seq_one_letter_code
_entity_poly.pdbx_strand_id
1 'polypeptide(L)'
;MTGIKSSNSLGHNLVEAIVESPQGCRNKYKHDEARNVFTLKKSLPLGAEFPYDFGFVPGTKAQDGDPIDIMILMDAPTFTGCYVTCRVIGAIKAEQTKSKTVRNDRIIAVFDLSSTYGHITELEQLSPAIIRQIEHFFISYNQAEGKRFIPIGRAGTAEAMKLIEDAWVQ
;
A
#
# COMPACT_ATOMS: atom_id res chain seq x y z
N MET A 1 -2.27 -23.52 -2.94
CA MET A 1 -2.83 -22.39 -3.68
C MET A 1 -1.79 -21.96 -4.71
N THR A 2 -1.89 -22.48 -5.93
CA THR A 2 -0.96 -22.21 -7.03
C THR A 2 -1.57 -21.17 -7.95
N GLY A 3 -0.90 -20.02 -8.06
CA GLY A 3 -1.11 -19.06 -9.14
C GLY A 3 -1.54 -17.67 -8.69
N ILE A 4 -0.74 -16.99 -7.86
CA ILE A 4 -0.70 -15.52 -7.89
C ILE A 4 -0.05 -15.19 -9.23
N LYS A 5 -0.79 -14.56 -10.12
CA LYS A 5 -0.27 -14.30 -11.46
C LYS A 5 0.54 -13.00 -11.42
N SER A 6 1.68 -12.99 -12.12
CA SER A 6 2.44 -11.75 -12.32
C SER A 6 1.56 -10.69 -13.00
N SER A 7 1.88 -9.41 -12.75
CA SER A 7 1.21 -8.23 -13.31
C SER A 7 0.92 -8.34 -14.81
N ASN A 8 1.80 -9.00 -15.57
CA ASN A 8 1.69 -9.19 -17.02
C ASN A 8 0.43 -9.95 -17.49
N SER A 9 -0.30 -10.64 -16.61
CA SER A 9 -1.48 -11.42 -17.00
C SER A 9 -2.83 -10.73 -16.72
N LEU A 10 -2.83 -9.65 -15.95
CA LEU A 10 -4.04 -8.98 -15.46
C LEU A 10 -4.47 -7.80 -16.34
N GLY A 11 -3.60 -7.34 -17.24
CA GLY A 11 -3.78 -6.10 -18.03
C GLY A 11 -2.74 -5.06 -17.65
N HIS A 12 -2.67 -3.95 -18.40
CA HIS A 12 -1.70 -2.88 -18.10
C HIS A 12 -1.95 -2.28 -16.71
N ASN A 13 -0.90 -2.21 -15.88
CA ASN A 13 -0.86 -1.57 -14.56
C ASN A 13 -1.77 -2.18 -13.47
N LEU A 14 -2.23 -3.42 -13.65
CA LEU A 14 -2.99 -4.15 -12.63
C LEU A 14 -2.07 -5.02 -11.77
N VAL A 15 -2.32 -5.01 -10.46
CA VAL A 15 -1.66 -5.86 -9.48
C VAL A 15 -2.67 -6.43 -8.51
N GLU A 16 -2.35 -7.60 -7.98
CA GLU A 16 -3.11 -8.22 -6.91
C GLU A 16 -2.51 -7.80 -5.57
N ALA A 17 -3.36 -7.50 -4.59
CA ALA A 17 -2.95 -7.09 -3.26
C ALA A 17 -3.79 -7.81 -2.19
N ILE A 18 -3.18 -8.01 -1.03
CA ILE A 18 -3.85 -8.56 0.15
C ILE A 18 -4.00 -7.44 1.18
N VAL A 19 -5.23 -7.12 1.56
CA VAL A 19 -5.53 -6.08 2.56
C VAL A 19 -5.16 -6.58 3.95
N GLU A 20 -4.36 -5.81 4.69
CA GLU A 20 -4.05 -6.09 6.10
C GLU A 20 -4.93 -5.25 7.02
N SER A 21 -4.98 -3.95 6.80
CA SER A 21 -5.71 -2.99 7.64
C SER A 21 -6.75 -2.24 6.80
N PRO A 22 -8.04 -2.58 6.95
CA PRO A 22 -9.11 -1.90 6.21
C PRO A 22 -9.23 -0.42 6.58
N GLN A 23 -9.80 0.36 5.67
CA GLN A 23 -10.18 1.75 5.87
C GLN A 23 -11.02 1.93 7.15
N GLY A 24 -10.76 3.02 7.88
CA GLY A 24 -11.43 3.33 9.15
C GLY A 24 -10.99 2.44 10.32
N CYS A 25 -10.09 1.47 10.09
CA CYS A 25 -9.59 0.65 11.17
C CYS A 25 -8.48 1.39 11.94
N ARG A 26 -8.50 1.27 13.27
CA ARG A 26 -7.38 1.70 14.14
C ARG A 26 -6.35 0.60 14.34
N ASN A 27 -6.71 -0.65 14.06
CA ASN A 27 -5.81 -1.78 14.23
C ASN A 27 -4.93 -1.94 13.00
N LYS A 28 -3.63 -2.08 13.26
CA LYS A 28 -2.64 -2.49 12.28
C LYS A 28 -2.47 -4.00 12.38
N TYR A 29 -2.92 -4.70 11.35
CA TYR A 29 -2.66 -6.12 11.20
C TYR A 29 -1.39 -6.34 10.37
N LYS A 30 -0.80 -7.53 10.49
CA LYS A 30 0.31 -7.98 9.64
C LYS A 30 0.12 -9.47 9.34
N HIS A 31 0.34 -9.85 8.09
CA HIS A 31 0.38 -11.25 7.70
C HIS A 31 1.62 -11.94 8.30
N ASP A 32 1.39 -13.01 9.05
CA ASP A 32 2.41 -13.92 9.55
C ASP A 32 2.51 -15.10 8.60
N GLU A 33 3.48 -15.03 7.68
CA GLU A 33 3.69 -16.03 6.64
C GLU A 33 3.98 -17.43 7.20
N ALA A 34 4.73 -17.51 8.32
CA ALA A 34 5.09 -18.79 8.92
C ALA A 34 3.88 -19.52 9.52
N ARG A 35 2.91 -18.77 10.03
CA ARG A 35 1.67 -19.32 10.61
C ARG A 35 0.49 -19.29 9.63
N ASN A 36 0.63 -18.59 8.50
CA ASN A 36 -0.42 -18.32 7.53
C ASN A 36 -1.69 -17.71 8.16
N VAL A 37 -1.49 -16.70 9.02
CA VAL A 37 -2.58 -15.97 9.72
C VAL A 37 -2.30 -14.48 9.74
N PHE A 38 -3.33 -13.66 9.97
CA PHE A 38 -3.16 -12.25 10.27
C PHE A 38 -3.05 -12.03 11.78
N THR A 39 -2.01 -11.31 12.19
CA THR A 39 -1.76 -10.99 13.59
C THR A 39 -2.02 -9.51 13.84
N LEU A 40 -2.66 -9.19 14.97
CA LEU A 40 -2.77 -7.81 15.42
C LEU A 40 -1.38 -7.35 15.87
N LYS A 41 -0.77 -6.44 15.13
CA LYS A 41 0.57 -5.95 15.45
C LYS A 41 0.54 -4.83 16.49
N LYS A 42 -0.40 -3.88 16.32
CA LYS A 42 -0.57 -2.72 17.19
C LYS A 42 -1.89 -2.01 16.90
N SER A 43 -2.40 -1.26 17.87
CA SER A 43 -3.44 -0.26 17.64
C SER A 43 -2.82 1.13 17.52
N LEU A 44 -3.28 1.90 16.53
CA LEU A 44 -2.89 3.30 16.37
C LEU A 44 -3.42 4.15 17.55
N PRO A 45 -2.84 5.34 17.79
CA PRO A 45 -3.33 6.29 18.80
C PRO A 45 -4.81 6.66 18.59
N LEU A 46 -5.46 7.12 19.66
CA LEU A 46 -6.84 7.64 19.55
C LEU A 46 -6.91 8.77 18.51
N GLY A 47 -7.95 8.76 17.69
CA GLY A 47 -8.15 9.72 16.60
C GLY A 47 -7.38 9.42 15.31
N ALA A 48 -6.54 8.37 15.28
CA ALA A 48 -5.90 7.89 14.07
C ALA A 48 -6.58 6.62 13.54
N GLU A 49 -6.73 6.54 12.22
CA GLU A 49 -7.26 5.38 11.51
C GLU A 49 -6.64 5.34 10.10
N PHE A 50 -6.65 4.15 9.47
CA PHE A 50 -6.23 4.03 8.08
C PHE A 50 -7.23 4.74 7.17
N PRO A 51 -6.81 5.71 6.32
CA PRO A 51 -7.72 6.51 5.50
C PRO A 51 -8.32 5.71 4.33
N TYR A 52 -7.64 4.64 3.92
CA TYR A 52 -8.00 3.72 2.84
C TYR A 52 -7.49 2.32 3.22
N ASP A 53 -7.92 1.30 2.49
CA ASP A 53 -7.41 -0.05 2.69
C ASP A 53 -5.89 -0.09 2.46
N PHE A 54 -5.19 -0.71 3.40
CA PHE A 54 -3.74 -0.80 3.40
C PHE A 54 -3.31 -2.27 3.51
N GLY A 55 -2.36 -2.67 2.70
CA GLY A 55 -1.90 -4.04 2.64
C GLY A 55 -0.59 -4.17 1.86
N PHE A 56 -0.42 -5.31 1.21
CA PHE A 56 0.80 -5.61 0.48
C PHE A 56 0.56 -6.35 -0.83
N VAL A 57 1.53 -6.28 -1.73
CA VAL A 57 1.56 -7.06 -2.99
C VAL A 57 2.25 -8.41 -2.71
N PRO A 58 1.53 -9.54 -2.72
CA PRO A 58 2.11 -10.84 -2.42
C PRO A 58 3.10 -11.28 -3.50
N GLY A 59 4.12 -12.04 -3.11
CA GLY A 59 5.20 -12.49 -4.02
C GLY A 59 6.27 -11.43 -4.32
N THR A 60 6.20 -10.27 -3.67
CA THR A 60 7.23 -9.22 -3.75
C THR A 60 8.08 -9.19 -2.48
N LYS A 61 9.29 -8.62 -2.59
CA LYS A 61 10.19 -8.36 -1.47
C LYS A 61 10.93 -7.05 -1.69
N ALA A 62 10.64 -6.06 -0.86
CA ALA A 62 11.29 -4.77 -0.86
C ALA A 62 12.68 -4.82 -0.21
N GLN A 63 13.39 -3.69 -0.23
CA GLN A 63 14.75 -3.58 0.32
C GLN A 63 14.83 -3.79 1.84
N ASP A 64 13.74 -3.54 2.57
CA ASP A 64 13.66 -3.81 4.01
C ASP A 64 13.28 -5.27 4.33
N GLY A 65 13.04 -6.08 3.31
CA GLY A 65 12.74 -7.50 3.40
C GLY A 65 11.25 -7.83 3.55
N ASP A 66 10.39 -6.82 3.73
CA ASP A 66 8.94 -6.97 3.73
C ASP A 66 8.40 -6.92 2.28
N PRO A 67 7.21 -7.48 2.01
CA PRO A 67 6.53 -7.27 0.72
C PRO A 67 6.22 -5.78 0.48
N ILE A 68 6.06 -5.40 -0.79
CA ILE A 68 5.74 -4.02 -1.18
C ILE A 68 4.41 -3.59 -0.57
N ASP A 69 4.44 -2.50 0.21
CA ASP A 69 3.27 -1.88 0.83
C ASP A 69 2.43 -1.12 -0.22
N ILE A 70 1.11 -1.28 -0.14
CA ILE A 70 0.13 -0.67 -1.06
C ILE A 70 -1.08 -0.11 -0.31
N MET A 71 -1.51 1.10 -0.70
CA MET A 71 -2.75 1.73 -0.24
C MET A 71 -3.75 1.79 -1.40
N ILE A 72 -4.97 1.33 -1.15
CA ILE A 72 -5.98 1.09 -2.18
C ILE A 72 -7.21 1.96 -1.91
N LEU A 73 -7.45 2.94 -2.79
CA LEU A 73 -8.65 3.77 -2.75
C LEU A 73 -9.83 2.97 -3.31
N MET A 74 -10.95 3.00 -2.60
CA MET A 74 -12.13 2.20 -2.92
C MET A 74 -13.40 2.81 -2.33
N ASP A 75 -14.57 2.32 -2.76
CA ASP A 75 -15.87 2.89 -2.40
C ASP A 75 -16.26 2.60 -0.93
N ALA A 76 -15.76 1.51 -0.36
CA ALA A 76 -16.04 1.08 1.02
C ALA A 76 -14.90 0.18 1.53
N PRO A 77 -14.65 0.13 2.86
CA PRO A 77 -13.64 -0.76 3.44
C PRO A 77 -13.92 -2.22 3.10
N THR A 78 -12.86 -3.00 2.87
CA THR A 78 -12.96 -4.47 2.79
C THR A 78 -12.78 -5.10 4.18
N PHE A 79 -12.04 -6.20 4.26
CA PHE A 79 -11.72 -6.96 5.46
C PHE A 79 -10.28 -7.45 5.41
N THR A 80 -9.68 -7.69 6.58
CA THR A 80 -8.31 -8.23 6.67
C THR A 80 -8.22 -9.60 5.99
N GLY A 81 -7.25 -9.76 5.08
CA GLY A 81 -7.07 -10.92 4.23
C GLY A 81 -7.86 -10.88 2.92
N CYS A 82 -8.59 -9.80 2.63
CA CYS A 82 -9.26 -9.64 1.35
C CYS A 82 -8.23 -9.53 0.22
N TYR A 83 -8.44 -10.33 -0.83
CA TYR A 83 -7.64 -10.32 -2.05
C TYR A 83 -8.29 -9.38 -3.07
N VAL A 84 -7.54 -8.37 -3.52
CA VAL A 84 -8.08 -7.28 -4.35
C VAL A 84 -7.21 -7.11 -5.59
N THR A 85 -7.83 -7.12 -6.77
CA THR A 85 -7.21 -6.65 -8.01
C THR A 85 -7.34 -5.13 -8.06
N CYS A 86 -6.20 -4.44 -8.12
CA CYS A 86 -6.15 -2.99 -8.06
C CYS A 86 -5.27 -2.44 -9.18
N ARG A 87 -5.60 -1.24 -9.65
CA ARG A 87 -4.81 -0.51 -10.64
C ARG A 87 -3.85 0.41 -9.93
N VAL A 88 -2.57 0.24 -10.19
CA VAL A 88 -1.53 1.14 -9.70
C VAL A 88 -1.65 2.46 -10.44
N ILE A 89 -1.66 3.56 -9.69
CA ILE A 89 -1.75 4.92 -10.25
C ILE A 89 -0.51 5.77 -9.93
N GLY A 90 0.40 5.23 -9.12
CA GLY A 90 1.67 5.85 -8.76
C GLY A 90 2.17 5.42 -7.38
N ALA A 91 3.12 6.16 -6.83
CA ALA A 91 3.65 5.93 -5.49
C ALA A 91 4.07 7.21 -4.77
N ILE A 92 4.06 7.17 -3.43
CA ILE A 92 4.73 8.16 -2.59
C ILE A 92 6.14 7.64 -2.31
N LYS A 93 7.15 8.38 -2.78
CA LYS A 93 8.56 8.05 -2.54
C LYS A 93 8.95 8.55 -1.16
N ALA A 94 9.57 7.69 -0.35
CA ALA A 94 9.88 8.05 1.02
C ALA A 94 11.15 7.39 1.57
N GLU A 95 11.72 8.10 2.54
CA GLU A 95 12.75 7.57 3.42
C GLU A 95 12.15 7.31 4.80
N GLN A 96 12.44 6.13 5.35
CA GLN A 96 12.04 5.75 6.69
C GLN A 96 13.28 5.50 7.55
N THR A 97 13.33 6.13 8.72
CA THR A 97 14.41 5.97 9.71
C THR A 97 13.86 5.39 11.00
N LYS A 98 14.47 4.29 11.47
CA LYS A 98 14.30 3.80 12.85
C LYS A 98 15.66 3.76 13.55
N SER A 99 16.54 2.89 13.07
CA SER A 99 17.96 2.84 13.43
C SER A 99 18.86 3.21 12.25
N LYS A 100 18.45 2.83 11.04
CA LYS A 100 19.04 3.23 9.76
C LYS A 100 17.96 3.84 8.89
N THR A 101 18.37 4.70 7.97
CA THR A 101 17.49 5.22 6.92
C THR A 101 17.47 4.25 5.75
N VAL A 102 16.27 3.88 5.31
CA VAL A 102 16.05 3.02 4.15
C VAL A 102 14.97 3.64 3.26
N ARG A 103 14.99 3.31 1.97
CA ARG A 103 13.88 3.62 1.07
C ARG A 103 12.67 2.76 1.45
N ASN A 104 11.51 3.39 1.57
CA ASN A 104 10.28 2.73 1.98
C ASN A 104 9.08 3.40 1.29
N ASP A 105 9.03 3.24 -0.02
CA ASP A 105 8.04 3.85 -0.88
C ASP A 105 6.65 3.20 -0.64
N ARG A 106 5.58 3.93 -0.93
CA ARG A 106 4.19 3.48 -0.73
C ARG A 106 3.48 3.47 -2.07
N ILE A 107 3.10 2.29 -2.56
CA ILE A 107 2.30 2.19 -3.78
C ILE A 107 0.90 2.72 -3.50
N ILE A 108 0.39 3.54 -4.43
CA ILE A 108 -0.97 4.04 -4.40
C ILE A 108 -1.73 3.41 -5.56
N ALA A 109 -2.87 2.81 -5.26
CA ALA A 109 -3.71 2.13 -6.23
C ALA A 109 -5.19 2.44 -5.99
N VAL A 110 -6.01 2.10 -6.98
CA VAL A 110 -7.47 2.13 -6.89
C VAL A 110 -8.02 0.73 -7.09
N PHE A 111 -9.14 0.41 -6.46
CA PHE A 111 -9.88 -0.80 -6.84
C PHE A 111 -10.33 -0.65 -8.30
N ASP A 112 -9.95 -1.62 -9.15
CA ASP A 112 -10.12 -1.53 -10.61
C ASP A 112 -11.58 -1.32 -11.04
N LEU A 113 -12.51 -1.93 -10.28
CA LEU A 113 -13.96 -1.86 -10.52
C LEU A 113 -14.68 -0.87 -9.59
N SER A 114 -13.95 0.04 -8.94
CA SER A 114 -14.57 1.08 -8.11
C SER A 114 -15.45 1.99 -8.96
N SER A 115 -16.65 2.26 -8.48
CA SER A 115 -17.57 3.22 -9.10
C SER A 115 -17.08 4.66 -8.96
N THR A 116 -16.40 4.99 -7.86
CA THR A 116 -15.86 6.33 -7.58
C THR A 116 -14.50 6.55 -8.21
N TYR A 117 -13.59 5.58 -8.10
CA TYR A 117 -12.17 5.73 -8.43
C TYR A 117 -11.73 4.90 -9.64
N GLY A 118 -12.55 3.98 -10.16
CA GLY A 118 -12.15 3.06 -11.23
C GLY A 118 -11.81 3.73 -12.56
N HIS A 119 -12.15 5.00 -12.73
CA HIS A 119 -11.73 5.81 -13.90
C HIS A 119 -10.33 6.43 -13.75
N ILE A 120 -9.74 6.37 -12.56
CA ILE A 120 -8.43 6.94 -12.25
C ILE A 120 -7.33 5.96 -12.72
N THR A 121 -6.35 6.52 -13.41
CA THR A 121 -5.20 5.84 -13.99
C THR A 121 -3.87 6.47 -13.58
N GLU A 122 -3.86 7.70 -13.08
CA GLU A 122 -2.65 8.43 -12.66
C GLU A 122 -2.90 9.20 -11.35
N LEU A 123 -1.87 9.35 -10.53
CA LEU A 123 -1.93 10.08 -9.25
C LEU A 123 -2.47 11.52 -9.41
N GLU A 124 -2.12 12.20 -10.50
CA GLU A 124 -2.49 13.60 -10.77
C GLU A 124 -3.99 13.80 -10.98
N GLN A 125 -4.74 12.74 -11.27
CA GLN A 125 -6.20 12.79 -11.39
C GLN A 125 -6.89 12.79 -10.02
N LEU A 126 -6.18 12.43 -8.94
CA LEU A 126 -6.69 12.63 -7.58
C LEU A 126 -6.65 14.10 -7.18
N SER A 127 -7.61 14.50 -6.35
CA SER A 127 -7.55 15.81 -5.69
C SER A 127 -6.21 15.95 -4.95
N PRO A 128 -5.47 17.06 -5.12
CA PRO A 128 -4.23 17.30 -4.39
C PRO A 128 -4.41 17.25 -2.86
N ALA A 129 -5.63 17.49 -2.36
CA ALA A 129 -5.95 17.36 -0.94
C ALA A 129 -5.87 15.90 -0.47
N ILE A 130 -6.36 14.94 -1.27
CA ILE A 130 -6.30 13.51 -0.94
C ILE A 130 -4.84 13.07 -0.81
N ILE A 131 -3.99 13.45 -1.76
CA ILE A 131 -2.58 13.05 -1.74
C ILE A 131 -1.87 13.61 -0.50
N ARG A 132 -2.12 14.89 -0.16
CA ARG A 132 -1.56 15.49 1.06
C ARG A 132 -2.06 14.80 2.34
N GLN A 133 -3.31 14.36 2.38
CA GLN A 133 -3.86 13.62 3.52
C GLN A 133 -3.20 12.25 3.67
N ILE A 134 -2.96 11.53 2.56
CA ILE A 134 -2.24 10.25 2.56
C ILE A 134 -0.79 10.45 3.02
N GLU A 135 -0.08 11.46 2.51
CA GLU A 135 1.27 11.81 2.96
C GLU A 135 1.30 12.13 4.46
N HIS A 136 0.36 12.95 4.94
CA HIS A 136 0.24 13.28 6.36
C HIS A 136 -0.03 12.04 7.22
N PHE A 137 -0.92 11.15 6.77
CA PHE A 137 -1.18 9.88 7.44
C PHE A 137 0.11 9.09 7.61
N PHE A 138 0.89 8.86 6.55
CA PHE A 138 2.12 8.07 6.66
C PHE A 138 3.17 8.72 7.57
N ILE A 139 3.28 10.05 7.58
CA ILE A 139 4.17 10.78 8.50
C ILE A 139 3.73 10.53 9.95
N SER A 140 2.48 10.85 10.30
CA SER A 140 1.94 10.75 11.66
C SER A 140 1.92 9.31 12.17
N TYR A 141 1.52 8.37 11.32
CA TYR A 141 1.50 6.94 11.60
C TYR A 141 2.89 6.41 11.97
N ASN A 142 3.90 6.71 11.15
CA ASN A 142 5.26 6.24 11.43
C ASN A 142 5.86 6.92 12.67
N GLN A 143 5.55 8.21 12.89
CA GLN A 143 5.94 8.89 14.12
C GLN A 143 5.36 8.21 15.37
N ALA A 144 4.09 7.77 15.34
CA ALA A 144 3.47 7.00 16.41
C ALA A 144 4.07 5.59 16.59
N GLU A 145 4.73 5.06 15.56
CA GLU A 145 5.53 3.82 15.61
C GLU A 145 6.97 4.05 16.10
N GLY A 146 7.33 5.28 16.48
CA GLY A 146 8.70 5.64 16.88
C GLY A 146 9.68 5.65 15.70
N LYS A 147 9.18 5.88 14.49
CA LYS A 147 9.95 5.98 13.25
C LYS A 147 9.82 7.39 12.67
N ARG A 148 10.80 7.82 11.89
CA ARG A 148 10.69 9.01 11.04
C ARG A 148 10.34 8.57 9.62
N PHE A 149 9.35 9.19 9.00
CA PHE A 149 8.97 8.96 7.60
C PHE A 149 8.94 10.30 6.88
N ILE A 150 9.68 10.41 5.77
CA ILE A 150 9.84 11.64 5.01
C ILE A 150 9.45 11.36 3.57
N PRO A 151 8.33 11.90 3.08
CA PRO A 151 8.06 11.96 1.65
C PRO A 151 9.15 12.78 0.96
N ILE A 152 9.78 12.21 -0.07
CA ILE A 152 10.84 12.85 -0.87
C ILE A 152 10.44 13.05 -2.33
N GLY A 153 9.21 12.66 -2.68
CA GLY A 153 8.65 12.87 -4.01
C GLY A 153 7.47 11.96 -4.28
N ARG A 154 6.96 12.03 -5.51
CA ARG A 154 5.91 11.15 -6.04
C ARG A 154 6.43 10.51 -7.31
N ALA A 155 6.03 9.28 -7.55
CA ALA A 155 6.32 8.52 -8.75
C ALA A 155 5.02 8.35 -9.54
N GLY A 156 5.07 8.53 -10.86
CA GLY A 156 3.96 8.20 -11.74
C GLY A 156 3.78 6.68 -11.89
N THR A 157 2.75 6.26 -12.60
CA THR A 157 2.35 4.86 -12.72
C THR A 157 3.48 3.95 -13.21
N ALA A 158 4.22 4.36 -14.25
CA ALA A 158 5.29 3.53 -14.82
C ALA A 158 6.44 3.27 -13.83
N GLU A 159 6.86 4.28 -13.07
CA GLU A 159 7.91 4.10 -12.05
C GLU A 159 7.40 3.26 -10.88
N ALA A 160 6.13 3.44 -10.46
CA ALA A 160 5.53 2.64 -9.41
C ALA A 160 5.40 1.15 -9.81
N MET A 161 5.00 0.86 -11.05
CA MET A 161 4.98 -0.50 -11.58
C MET A 161 6.38 -1.10 -11.61
N LYS A 162 7.39 -0.34 -12.02
CA LYS A 162 8.78 -0.80 -11.99
C LYS A 162 9.25 -1.15 -10.58
N LEU A 163 8.86 -0.37 -9.56
CA LEU A 163 9.19 -0.70 -8.16
C LEU A 163 8.62 -2.06 -7.72
N ILE A 164 7.42 -2.40 -8.19
CA ILE A 164 6.80 -3.71 -7.93
C ILE A 164 7.52 -4.79 -8.73
N GLU A 165 7.84 -4.52 -9.99
CA GLU A 165 8.52 -5.45 -10.89
C GLU A 165 9.90 -5.86 -10.37
N ASP A 166 10.70 -4.88 -9.97
CA ASP A 166 12.05 -5.06 -9.40
C ASP A 166 12.01 -5.82 -8.06
N ALA A 167 10.84 -5.86 -7.39
CA ALA A 167 10.64 -6.54 -6.11
C ALA A 167 10.10 -7.97 -6.26
N TRP A 168 9.72 -8.45 -7.44
CA TRP A 168 9.21 -9.82 -7.60
C TRP A 168 10.26 -10.85 -7.21
N VAL A 169 9.86 -11.78 -6.35
CA VAL A 169 10.67 -12.95 -6.01
C VAL A 169 10.29 -14.07 -6.97
N GLN A 170 11.29 -14.60 -7.69
CA GLN A 170 11.15 -15.78 -8.55
C GLN A 170 11.02 -17.06 -7.73
#